data_AF-X8I9Z9-F1
#
_entry.id   AF-X8I9Z9-F1
#
_cell.length_a   1.000
_cell.length_b   1.000
_cell.length_c   1.000
_cell.angle_alpha   90.00
_cell.angle_beta   90.00
_cell.angle_gamma   90.00
#
_symmetry.space_group_name_H-M   'P 1'
#
loop_
_entity.id
_entity.type
_entity.pdbx_description
1 polymer ?
#
loop_
_entity_poly.entity_id
_entity_poly.type
_entity_poly.pdbx_seq_one_letter_code
_entity_poly.pdbx_strand_id
1 'polypeptide(L)'
;MKRIPIGLSDFKHLIEEDFYYFDKTNFIEQVIQDGAQVKLFTRPRRFGKTLNMSMLKYFFDIKEAEENRKLFKNLYIEKTNSFKEQGKYPVIFLSLKDLKATTWEEMEKDIKSTIASLFLEY
;
A
#
# COMPACT_ATOMS: atom_id res chain seq x y z
N MET A 1 -19.75 5.48 -16.96
CA MET A 1 -19.43 6.29 -15.76
C MET A 1 -18.65 5.38 -14.82
N LYS A 2 -17.46 5.79 -14.34
CA LYS A 2 -16.66 4.93 -13.44
C LYS A 2 -17.36 4.79 -12.08
N ARG A 3 -17.23 3.61 -11.46
CA ARG A 3 -17.80 3.31 -10.13
C ARG A 3 -17.03 4.07 -9.05
N ILE A 4 -17.70 4.56 -8.00
CA ILE A 4 -17.03 5.17 -6.85
C ILE A 4 -16.54 4.05 -5.91
N PRO A 5 -15.25 3.99 -5.57
CA PRO A 5 -14.67 2.90 -4.76
C PRO A 5 -14.97 3.07 -3.26
N ILE A 6 -16.22 2.95 -2.85
CA ILE A 6 -16.62 3.09 -1.44
C ILE A 6 -16.12 1.89 -0.62
N GLY A 7 -15.28 2.15 0.38
CA GLY A 7 -14.76 1.11 1.27
C GLY A 7 -13.59 0.30 0.70
N LEU A 8 -13.24 0.51 -0.57
CA LEU A 8 -12.09 -0.11 -1.19
C LEU A 8 -10.79 0.58 -0.73
N SER A 9 -9.82 -0.21 -0.29
CA SER A 9 -8.52 0.28 0.21
C SER A 9 -7.33 -0.39 -0.47
N ASP A 10 -7.58 -1.21 -1.50
CA ASP A 10 -6.54 -1.86 -2.27
C ASP A 10 -6.30 -1.10 -3.57
N PHE A 11 -5.06 -0.65 -3.78
CA PHE A 11 -4.70 0.16 -4.95
C PHE A 11 -4.72 -0.64 -6.24
N LYS A 12 -4.22 -1.88 -6.23
CA LYS A 12 -4.20 -2.76 -7.41
C LYS A 12 -5.62 -3.03 -7.91
N HIS A 13 -6.51 -3.48 -7.03
CA HIS A 13 -7.92 -3.71 -7.35
C HIS A 13 -8.60 -2.44 -7.86
N LEU A 14 -8.30 -1.28 -7.26
CA LEU A 14 -8.89 0.01 -7.67
C LEU A 14 -8.52 0.37 -9.12
N ILE A 15 -7.26 0.15 -9.52
CA ILE A 15 -6.76 0.44 -10.88
C ILE A 15 -7.24 -0.61 -11.89
N GLU A 16 -7.13 -1.90 -11.56
CA GLU A 16 -7.48 -3.00 -12.46
C GLU A 16 -8.98 -3.04 -12.79
N GLU A 17 -9.84 -2.71 -11.83
CA GLU A 17 -11.31 -2.70 -11.99
C GLU A 17 -11.87 -1.37 -12.52
N ASP A 18 -10.99 -0.47 -12.98
CA ASP A 18 -11.30 0.84 -13.55
C ASP A 18 -12.25 1.69 -12.69
N PHE A 19 -12.03 1.71 -11.37
CA PHE A 19 -12.78 2.59 -10.47
C PHE A 19 -12.42 4.07 -10.69
N TYR A 20 -13.29 4.96 -10.23
CA TYR A 20 -12.98 6.38 -10.18
C TYR A 20 -11.82 6.63 -9.20
N TYR A 21 -10.67 7.02 -9.74
CA TYR A 21 -9.45 7.30 -8.99
C TYR A 21 -9.01 8.74 -9.21
N PHE A 22 -8.74 9.44 -8.11
CA PHE A 22 -7.99 10.68 -8.15
C PHE A 22 -6.52 10.34 -7.97
N ASP A 23 -5.70 10.64 -8.98
CA ASP A 23 -4.28 10.32 -8.98
C ASP A 23 -3.56 11.00 -7.80
N LYS A 24 -3.03 10.18 -6.89
CA LYS A 24 -2.24 10.59 -5.73
C LYS A 24 -0.81 10.05 -5.79
N THR A 25 -0.36 9.61 -6.96
CA THR A 25 0.96 8.99 -7.10
C THR A 25 2.12 9.98 -6.93
N ASN A 26 1.87 11.28 -6.96
CA ASN A 26 2.83 12.31 -6.52
C ASN A 26 3.31 12.10 -5.07
N PHE A 27 2.50 11.44 -4.24
CA PHE A 27 2.86 11.09 -2.87
C PHE A 27 4.07 10.14 -2.79
N ILE A 28 4.27 9.27 -3.78
CA ILE A 28 5.41 8.36 -3.84
C ILE A 28 6.72 9.15 -3.95
N GLU A 29 6.73 10.15 -4.85
CA GLU A 29 7.88 11.04 -5.03
C GLU A 29 8.17 11.85 -3.75
N GLN A 30 7.12 12.38 -3.10
CA GLN A 30 7.27 13.05 -1.81
C GLN A 30 7.85 12.11 -0.74
N VAL A 31 7.45 10.83 -0.72
CA VAL A 31 8.00 9.86 0.23
C VAL A 31 9.50 9.63 0.01
N ILE A 32 9.93 9.52 -1.24
CA ILE A 32 11.34 9.32 -1.61
C ILE A 32 12.19 10.55 -1.26
N GLN A 33 11.66 11.75 -1.46
CA GLN A 33 12.42 13.00 -1.31
C GLN A 33 12.44 13.59 0.11
N ASP A 34 11.47 13.24 0.96
CA ASP A 34 11.31 13.84 2.30
C ASP A 34 12.47 13.56 3.26
N GLY A 35 13.28 12.51 3.02
CA GLY A 35 14.43 12.16 3.85
C GLY A 35 14.11 11.67 5.27
N ALA A 36 12.84 11.65 5.67
CA ALA A 36 12.41 11.14 6.97
C ALA A 36 12.67 9.62 7.09
N GLN A 37 13.30 9.21 8.19
CA GLN A 37 13.55 7.79 8.48
C GLN A 37 12.26 7.03 8.83
N VAL A 38 11.30 7.72 9.45
CA VAL A 38 10.02 7.15 9.87
C VAL A 38 8.91 8.13 9.51
N LYS A 39 7.87 7.64 8.84
CA LYS A 39 6.66 8.41 8.50
C LYS A 39 5.46 7.86 9.25
N LEU A 40 4.83 8.71 10.07
CA LEU A 40 3.61 8.38 10.80
C LEU A 40 2.40 9.06 10.17
N PHE A 41 1.39 8.29 9.77
CA PHE A 41 0.18 8.81 9.14
C PHE A 41 -1.01 8.93 10.12
N THR A 42 -1.04 9.98 10.95
CA THR A 42 -2.15 10.24 11.88
C THR A 42 -3.40 10.83 11.21
N ARG A 43 -4.58 10.68 11.82
CA ARG A 43 -5.90 11.37 11.58
C ARG A 43 -5.93 12.51 10.52
N PRO A 44 -6.97 12.65 9.64
CA PRO A 44 -8.36 12.22 9.84
C PRO A 44 -8.83 10.95 9.11
N ARG A 45 -10.00 10.46 9.52
CA ARG A 45 -10.67 9.24 9.02
C ARG A 45 -11.05 9.41 7.53
N ARG A 46 -11.04 8.30 6.77
CA ARG A 46 -11.41 8.26 5.33
C ARG A 46 -10.51 9.09 4.39
N PHE A 47 -9.29 9.43 4.81
CA PHE A 47 -8.34 10.16 3.96
C PHE A 47 -7.55 9.29 2.96
N GLY A 48 -7.89 8.00 2.85
CA GLY A 48 -7.22 7.07 1.93
C GLY A 48 -5.84 6.60 2.40
N LYS A 49 -5.56 6.63 3.71
CA LYS A 49 -4.26 6.19 4.26
C LYS A 49 -3.92 4.76 3.87
N THR A 50 -4.84 3.82 4.10
CA THR A 50 -4.65 2.41 3.74
C THR A 50 -4.47 2.23 2.23
N LEU A 51 -5.25 2.95 1.41
CA LEU A 51 -5.10 2.96 -0.05
C LEU A 51 -3.72 3.48 -0.49
N ASN A 52 -3.23 4.55 0.15
CA ASN A 52 -1.90 5.08 -0.17
C ASN A 52 -0.79 4.13 0.32
N MET A 53 -0.98 3.44 1.44
CA MET A 53 -0.03 2.44 1.91
C MET A 53 0.03 1.23 0.96
N SER A 54 -1.11 0.75 0.45
CA SER A 54 -1.12 -0.31 -0.58
C SER A 54 -0.50 0.17 -1.89
N MET A 55 -0.75 1.42 -2.30
CA MET A 55 -0.06 2.04 -3.44
C MET A 55 1.47 2.06 -3.26
N LEU A 56 1.99 2.49 -2.10
CA LEU A 56 3.43 2.46 -1.82
C LEU A 56 3.97 1.03 -1.84
N LYS A 57 3.22 0.06 -1.28
CA LYS A 57 3.57 -1.36 -1.34
C LYS A 57 3.75 -1.80 -2.78
N TYR A 58 2.74 -1.64 -3.64
CA TYR A 58 2.84 -2.06 -5.05
C TYR A 58 3.91 -1.30 -5.83
N PHE A 59 4.21 -0.06 -5.46
CA PHE A 59 5.26 0.70 -6.12
C PHE A 59 6.64 0.14 -5.82
N PHE A 60 6.98 -0.07 -4.54
CA PHE A 60 8.34 -0.43 -4.14
C PHE A 60 8.63 -1.93 -4.19
N ASP A 61 7.61 -2.78 -4.01
CA ASP A 61 7.77 -4.22 -3.83
C ASP A 61 8.39 -4.90 -5.04
N ILE A 62 9.51 -5.58 -4.81
CA ILE A 62 10.26 -6.36 -5.80
C ILE A 62 9.49 -7.60 -6.26
N LYS A 63 8.57 -8.10 -5.44
CA LYS A 63 7.67 -9.19 -5.85
C LYS A 63 6.69 -8.67 -6.90
N GLU A 64 6.51 -9.43 -7.99
CA GLU A 64 5.63 -9.05 -9.10
C GLU A 64 5.97 -7.66 -9.69
N ALA A 65 7.25 -7.27 -9.70
CA ALA A 65 7.69 -5.94 -10.11
C ALA A 65 7.15 -5.51 -11.48
N GLU A 66 7.17 -6.42 -12.46
CA GLU A 66 6.70 -6.16 -13.83
C GLU A 66 5.17 -6.04 -13.92
N GLU A 67 4.42 -6.85 -13.18
CA GLU A 67 2.97 -6.75 -13.08
C GLU A 67 2.57 -5.46 -12.38
N ASN A 68 3.20 -5.15 -11.25
CA ASN A 68 2.92 -3.96 -10.45
C ASN A 68 3.28 -2.68 -11.20
N ARG A 69 4.30 -2.71 -12.07
CA ARG A 69 4.68 -1.58 -12.93
C ARG A 69 3.50 -1.08 -13.77
N LYS A 70 2.65 -1.99 -14.25
CA LYS A 70 1.49 -1.68 -15.09
C LYS A 70 0.43 -0.87 -14.35
N LEU A 71 0.35 -0.99 -13.02
CA LEU A 71 -0.60 -0.26 -12.17
C LEU A 71 -0.35 1.25 -12.17
N PHE A 72 0.85 1.67 -12.53
CA PHE A 72 1.25 3.09 -12.54
C PHE A 72 1.21 3.73 -13.92
N LYS A 73 0.79 2.98 -14.95
CA LYS A 73 0.73 3.47 -16.32
C LYS A 73 -0.21 4.68 -16.44
N ASN A 74 0.26 5.72 -17.12
CA ASN A 74 -0.40 7.01 -17.32
C ASN A 74 -0.65 7.81 -16.02
N LEU A 75 -0.13 7.38 -14.87
CA LEU A 75 -0.20 8.15 -13.62
C LEU A 75 0.98 9.12 -13.52
N TYR A 76 0.88 10.11 -12.65
CA TYR A 76 1.90 11.15 -12.44
C TYR A 76 3.29 10.54 -12.21
N ILE A 77 3.40 9.54 -11.31
CA ILE A 77 4.70 8.99 -10.89
C ILE A 77 5.49 8.37 -12.04
N GLU A 78 4.83 7.80 -13.06
CA GLU A 78 5.47 7.18 -14.24
C GLU A 78 6.38 8.15 -14.98
N LYS A 79 6.05 9.44 -14.95
CA LYS A 79 6.75 10.50 -15.68
C LYS A 79 7.89 11.15 -14.87
N THR A 80 8.11 10.68 -13.65
CA THR A 80 9.11 11.26 -12.73
C THR A 80 10.39 10.45 -12.73
N ASN A 81 11.51 11.08 -12.35
CA ASN A 81 12.77 10.35 -12.12
C ASN A 81 12.64 9.34 -10.97
N SER A 82 11.73 9.58 -10.03
CA SER A 82 11.43 8.69 -8.90
C SER A 82 10.89 7.33 -9.35
N PHE A 83 10.33 7.22 -10.57
CA PHE A 83 9.84 5.95 -11.13
C PHE A 83 10.92 4.88 -11.25
N LYS A 84 12.20 5.26 -11.30
CA LYS A 84 13.33 4.32 -11.29
C LYS A 84 13.35 3.45 -10.04
N GLU A 85 12.69 3.84 -8.95
CA GLU A 85 12.62 3.09 -7.69
C GLU A 85 11.51 2.03 -7.66
N GLN A 86 10.71 1.95 -8.73
CA GLN A 86 9.64 0.97 -8.83
C GLN A 86 10.20 -0.47 -8.85
N GLY A 87 9.64 -1.34 -8.01
CA GLY A 87 9.93 -2.76 -8.00
C GLY A 87 11.34 -3.14 -7.54
N LYS A 88 12.01 -2.31 -6.74
CA LYS A 88 13.41 -2.51 -6.35
C LYS A 88 13.64 -3.02 -4.94
N TYR A 89 12.62 -3.03 -4.08
CA TYR A 89 12.81 -3.25 -2.65
C TYR A 89 11.98 -4.42 -2.14
N PRO A 90 12.52 -5.26 -1.25
CA PRO A 90 11.68 -6.15 -0.47
C PRO A 90 10.80 -5.31 0.45
N VAL A 91 9.48 -5.37 0.25
CA VAL A 91 8.52 -4.65 1.09
C VAL A 91 7.80 -5.63 1.97
N ILE A 92 7.83 -5.41 3.28
CA ILE A 92 7.00 -6.14 4.25
C ILE A 92 5.75 -5.30 4.51
N PHE A 93 4.57 -5.86 4.21
CA PHE A 93 3.29 -5.21 4.45
C PHE A 93 2.50 -5.97 5.51
N LEU A 94 2.41 -5.41 6.71
CA LEU A 94 1.68 -5.99 7.84
C LEU A 94 0.44 -5.17 8.16
N SER A 95 -0.72 -5.82 8.22
CA SER A 95 -1.97 -5.23 8.68
C SER A 95 -2.45 -5.97 9.94
N LEU A 96 -2.69 -5.21 11.01
CA LEU A 96 -3.32 -5.71 12.24
C LEU A 96 -4.81 -5.29 12.33
N LYS A 97 -5.36 -4.72 11.25
CA LYS A 97 -6.70 -4.11 11.24
C LYS A 97 -7.81 -5.09 11.59
N ASP A 98 -7.68 -6.33 11.14
CA ASP A 98 -8.75 -7.33 11.22
C ASP A 98 -8.62 -8.22 12.47
N LEU A 99 -7.59 -8.00 13.29
CA LEU A 99 -7.41 -8.69 14.56
C LEU A 99 -8.45 -8.22 15.57
N LYS A 100 -9.19 -9.17 16.13
CA LYS A 100 -10.22 -8.94 17.13
C LYS A 100 -10.10 -10.01 18.19
N ALA A 101 -9.80 -9.60 19.40
CA ALA A 101 -9.69 -10.49 20.55
C ALA A 101 -10.39 -9.85 21.75
N THR A 102 -10.89 -10.70 22.65
CA THR A 102 -11.53 -10.23 23.89
C THR A 102 -10.59 -10.34 25.08
N THR A 103 -9.51 -11.11 24.95
CA THR A 103 -8.44 -11.23 25.95
C THR A 103 -7.08 -10.86 25.35
N TRP A 104 -6.12 -10.57 26.24
CA TRP A 104 -4.74 -10.30 25.81
C TRP A 104 -4.11 -11.56 25.21
N GLU A 105 -4.36 -12.72 25.80
CA GLU A 105 -3.80 -14.01 25.39
C GLU A 105 -4.24 -14.39 23.96
N GLU A 106 -5.52 -14.14 23.63
CA GLU A 106 -6.04 -14.28 22.27
C GLU A 106 -5.35 -13.31 21.30
N MET A 107 -5.25 -12.03 21.65
CA MET A 107 -4.60 -11.02 20.81
C MET A 107 -3.13 -11.36 20.55
N GLU A 108 -2.40 -11.77 21.59
CA GLU A 108 -0.99 -12.14 21.48
C GLU A 108 -0.80 -13.32 20.54
N LYS A 109 -1.66 -14.34 20.65
CA LYS A 109 -1.67 -15.49 19.74
C LYS A 109 -1.95 -15.06 18.31
N ASP A 110 -2.95 -14.21 18.09
CA ASP A 110 -3.35 -13.75 16.76
C ASP A 110 -2.27 -12.89 16.08
N ILE A 111 -1.58 -12.03 16.84
CA ILE A 111 -0.43 -11.26 16.35
C ILE A 111 0.70 -12.21 15.94
N LYS A 112 1.04 -13.18 16.80
CA LYS A 112 2.08 -14.18 16.50
C LYS A 112 1.77 -14.97 15.24
N SER A 113 0.53 -15.44 15.09
CA SER A 113 0.07 -16.16 13.91
C SER A 113 0.13 -15.28 12.65
N THR A 114 -0.29 -14.02 12.75
CA THR A 114 -0.26 -13.07 11.62
C THR A 114 1.17 -12.82 11.14
N ILE A 115 2.09 -12.56 12.07
CA ILE A 115 3.51 -12.35 11.74
C ILE A 115 4.10 -13.63 11.14
N ALA A 116 3.85 -14.80 11.75
CA ALA A 116 4.37 -16.07 11.25
C ALA A 116 3.89 -16.37 9.81
N SER A 117 2.60 -16.19 9.54
CA SER A 117 2.05 -16.35 8.18
C SER A 117 2.70 -15.38 7.19
N LEU A 118 2.88 -14.11 7.58
CA LEU A 118 3.54 -13.13 6.74
C LEU A 118 4.98 -13.56 6.38
N PHE A 119 5.73 -14.11 7.33
CA PHE A 119 7.08 -14.62 7.07
C PHE A 119 7.11 -15.81 6.12
N LEU A 120 6.07 -16.65 6.10
CA LEU A 120 6.00 -17.80 5.16
C LEU A 120 5.73 -17.37 3.72
N GLU A 121 5.25 -16.16 3.50
CA GLU A 121 5.01 -15.62 2.15
C GLU A 121 6.29 -15.10 1.48
N TYR A 122 7.40 -14.94 2.22
CA TYR A 122 8.71 -14.43 1.74
C TYR A 122 9.81 -15.48 1.84
#